data_AF-A0A959GC73-F1
#
_entry.id   AF-A0A959GC73-F1
#
_cell.length_a   1.000
_cell.length_b   1.000
_cell.length_c   1.000
_cell.angle_alpha   90.00
_cell.angle_beta   90.00
_cell.angle_gamma   90.00
#
_symmetry.space_group_name_H-M   'P 1'
#
loop_
_entity.id
_entity.type
_entity.pdbx_description
1 polymer ?
#
loop_
_entity_poly.entity_id
_entity_poly.type
_entity_poly.pdbx_seq_one_letter_code
_entity_poly.pdbx_strand_id
1 'polypeptide(L)'
;MDIQQLKARIESIRMLVAESKVSEAIQAFIDLAKASKKPELRDELISISAQQRKLESDTRKYIADASEIELRQNRLLNQLLDLLSDVERGAWVEGEEPEIRRPSPPKKEQEERKKALPLPWIIAMAVVVVVAVFLILKSTGTKGGDKGSNICIELKQEARKQTRLGDYAAARELLAKALEVCEDKESVEDLLGLLEQRMREEQPKEEERPSNPDEKEPPKREEQPAPSPTGFQVASAILKASPADFSGDCPKRIEFDGAITVKGGGGVVAYRFIRSDGAQGPVESLRFDGPGAQKVRTTWTLGGPGKAYEQYWQAIQVLEPNPLESNKAFFNLRCGAPEPEPQGPQVTAVRLQAGPANYTGTCPQEIVFLGRITSNGPGTVSYRFVRSDGAQGPVQQLRFNGPGTEPVRTTWTLGASGKEYNQYWQVLKILEPNQMESNKAFFTLKCK
;
A
#
# COMPACT_ATOMS: atom_id res chain seq x y z
N MET A 1 -13.66 -10.09 30.78
CA MET A 1 -12.97 -8.79 30.57
C MET A 1 -14.06 -7.74 30.51
N ASP A 2 -13.91 -6.63 31.24
CA ASP A 2 -14.90 -5.55 31.22
C ASP A 2 -14.83 -4.75 29.90
N ILE A 3 -15.94 -4.12 29.50
CA ILE A 3 -16.09 -3.39 28.23
C ILE A 3 -15.07 -2.26 28.12
N GLN A 4 -14.73 -1.58 29.22
CA GLN A 4 -13.71 -0.52 29.22
C GLN A 4 -12.31 -1.08 28.96
N GLN A 5 -11.99 -2.25 29.52
CA GLN A 5 -10.71 -2.93 29.28
C GLN A 5 -10.59 -3.46 27.84
N LEU A 6 -11.70 -3.95 27.28
CA LEU A 6 -11.77 -4.38 25.88
C LEU A 6 -11.49 -3.22 24.93
N LYS A 7 -12.18 -2.08 25.12
CA LYS A 7 -11.98 -0.87 24.31
C LYS A 7 -10.55 -0.34 24.36
N ALA A 8 -9.96 -0.27 25.57
CA ALA A 8 -8.58 0.17 25.72
C ALA A 8 -7.57 -0.72 24.98
N ARG A 9 -7.78 -2.05 24.99
CA ARG A 9 -6.92 -2.99 24.26
C ARG A 9 -7.09 -2.91 22.75
N ILE A 10 -8.32 -2.71 22.27
CA ILE A 10 -8.60 -2.49 20.84
C ILE A 10 -7.90 -1.22 20.34
N GLU A 11 -8.00 -0.11 21.06
CA GLU A 11 -7.31 1.14 20.70
C GLU A 11 -5.79 1.00 20.76
N SER A 12 -5.25 0.26 21.73
CA SER A 12 -3.81 -0.05 21.76
C SER A 12 -3.36 -0.84 20.53
N ILE A 13 -4.19 -1.78 20.04
CA ILE A 13 -3.89 -2.54 18.83
C ILE A 13 -3.98 -1.65 17.59
N ARG A 14 -4.96 -0.74 17.49
CA ARG A 14 -5.04 0.25 16.41
C ARG A 14 -3.77 1.07 16.29
N MET A 15 -3.25 1.55 17.40
CA MET A 15 -2.01 2.32 17.44
C MET A 15 -0.82 1.51 16.90
N LEU A 16 -0.69 0.24 17.31
CA LEU A 16 0.38 -0.63 16.81
C LEU A 16 0.27 -0.89 15.30
N VAL A 17 -0.96 -1.07 14.79
CA VAL A 17 -1.21 -1.23 13.35
C VAL A 17 -0.91 0.06 12.59
N ALA A 18 -1.31 1.23 13.10
CA ALA A 18 -1.03 2.53 12.51
C ALA A 18 0.48 2.85 12.47
N GLU A 19 1.24 2.40 13.48
CA GLU A 19 2.70 2.51 13.53
C GLU A 19 3.42 1.44 12.68
N SER A 20 2.69 0.60 11.95
CA SER A 20 3.22 -0.52 11.16
C SER A 20 4.01 -1.56 11.99
N LYS A 21 3.75 -1.64 13.29
CA LYS A 21 4.38 -2.62 14.21
C LYS A 21 3.63 -3.95 14.18
N VAL A 22 3.67 -4.62 13.04
CA VAL A 22 2.88 -5.84 12.73
C VAL A 22 3.08 -6.95 13.77
N SER A 23 4.32 -7.25 14.16
CA SER A 23 4.61 -8.33 15.12
C SER A 23 4.07 -8.04 16.51
N GLU A 24 4.11 -6.78 16.95
CA GLU A 24 3.56 -6.34 18.24
C GLU A 24 2.02 -6.32 18.21
N ALA A 25 1.42 -5.86 17.11
CA ALA A 25 -0.02 -5.86 16.90
C ALA A 25 -0.60 -7.29 16.95
N ILE A 26 0.05 -8.26 16.28
CA ILE A 26 -0.34 -9.68 16.32
C ILE A 26 -0.30 -10.22 17.75
N GLN A 27 0.76 -9.92 18.50
CA GLN A 27 0.91 -10.42 19.86
C GLN A 27 -0.16 -9.83 20.79
N ALA A 28 -0.41 -8.52 20.70
CA ALA A 28 -1.47 -7.85 21.44
C ALA A 28 -2.86 -8.43 21.11
N PHE A 29 -3.11 -8.76 19.85
CA PHE A 29 -4.33 -9.43 19.40
C PHE A 29 -4.49 -10.85 19.96
N ILE A 30 -3.41 -11.65 19.98
CA ILE A 30 -3.42 -13.00 20.56
C ILE A 30 -3.77 -12.94 22.04
N ASP A 31 -3.22 -11.96 22.76
CA ASP A 31 -3.49 -11.80 24.19
C ASP A 31 -4.92 -11.26 24.45
N LEU A 32 -5.48 -10.49 23.51
CA LEU A 32 -6.90 -10.15 23.49
C LEU A 32 -7.80 -11.37 23.26
N ALA A 33 -7.45 -12.23 22.31
CA ALA A 33 -8.19 -13.46 21.99
C ALA A 33 -8.20 -14.46 23.17
N LYS A 34 -7.06 -14.62 23.86
CA LYS A 34 -6.98 -15.42 25.09
C LYS A 34 -7.88 -14.86 26.20
N ALA A 35 -7.87 -13.54 26.39
CA ALA A 35 -8.67 -12.89 27.44
C ALA A 35 -10.18 -12.91 27.16
N SER A 36 -10.57 -13.02 25.89
CA SER A 36 -11.97 -13.07 25.43
C SER A 36 -12.55 -14.48 25.28
N LYS A 37 -11.75 -15.55 25.47
CA LYS A 37 -12.17 -16.97 25.37
C LYS A 37 -12.81 -17.34 24.02
N LYS A 38 -12.38 -16.71 22.92
CA LYS A 38 -12.88 -16.99 21.56
C LYS A 38 -11.85 -17.78 20.74
N PRO A 39 -12.07 -19.08 20.48
CA PRO A 39 -11.11 -19.92 19.77
C PRO A 39 -11.01 -19.58 18.28
N GLU A 40 -12.09 -19.12 17.64
CA GLU A 40 -12.07 -18.79 16.20
C GLU A 40 -11.13 -17.62 15.87
N LEU A 41 -11.17 -16.56 16.69
CA LEU A 41 -10.24 -15.43 16.58
C LEU A 41 -8.78 -15.86 16.76
N ARG A 42 -8.53 -16.86 17.59
CA ARG A 42 -7.18 -17.39 17.85
C ARG A 42 -6.63 -18.11 16.63
N ASP A 43 -7.46 -18.84 15.89
CA ASP A 43 -7.03 -19.63 14.74
C ASP A 43 -6.64 -18.74 13.55
N GLU A 44 -7.39 -17.67 13.30
CA GLU A 44 -7.03 -16.65 12.29
C GLU A 44 -5.73 -15.93 12.65
N LEU A 45 -5.56 -15.55 13.92
CA LEU A 45 -4.33 -14.91 14.39
C LEU A 45 -3.11 -15.84 14.31
N ILE A 46 -3.29 -17.14 14.51
CA ILE A 46 -2.21 -18.13 14.31
C ILE A 46 -1.80 -18.17 12.83
N SER A 47 -2.76 -18.15 11.91
CA SER A 47 -2.49 -18.09 10.47
C SER A 47 -1.72 -16.82 10.09
N ILE A 48 -2.17 -15.64 10.55
CA ILE A 48 -1.48 -14.36 10.30
C ILE A 48 -0.08 -14.35 10.91
N SER A 49 0.09 -14.90 12.12
CA SER A 49 1.41 -15.01 12.75
C SER A 49 2.38 -15.90 11.97
N ALA A 50 1.88 -16.96 11.33
CA ALA A 50 2.69 -17.84 10.49
C ALA A 50 3.15 -17.12 9.21
N GLN A 51 2.26 -16.31 8.60
CA GLN A 51 2.58 -15.49 7.44
C GLN A 51 3.64 -14.42 7.76
N GLN A 52 3.52 -13.75 8.91
CA GLN A 52 4.50 -12.78 9.37
C GLN A 52 5.89 -13.41 9.59
N ARG A 53 5.97 -14.58 10.25
CA ARG A 53 7.25 -15.28 10.45
C ARG A 53 7.89 -15.71 9.13
N LYS A 54 7.07 -16.11 8.15
CA LYS A 54 7.55 -16.45 6.81
C LYS A 54 8.12 -15.21 6.12
N LEU A 55 7.44 -14.07 6.19
CA LEU A 55 7.92 -12.80 5.66
C LEU A 55 9.26 -12.39 6.30
N GLU A 56 9.38 -12.44 7.63
CA GLU A 56 10.63 -12.16 8.33
C GLU A 56 11.77 -13.15 7.98
N SER A 57 11.43 -14.40 7.63
CA SER A 57 12.41 -15.38 7.15
C SER A 57 12.89 -15.06 5.74
N ASP A 58 11.96 -14.74 4.84
CA ASP A 58 12.23 -14.39 3.44
C ASP A 58 13.07 -13.09 3.36
N THR A 59 12.74 -12.09 4.19
CA THR A 59 13.51 -10.84 4.31
C THR A 59 14.93 -11.09 4.82
N ARG A 60 15.11 -11.90 5.87
CA ARG A 60 16.45 -12.24 6.40
C ARG A 60 17.31 -13.00 5.40
N LYS A 61 16.69 -13.78 4.53
CA LYS A 61 17.39 -14.58 3.50
C LYS A 61 17.56 -13.83 2.18
N TYR A 62 17.14 -12.56 2.08
CA TYR A 62 17.16 -11.76 0.84
C TYR A 62 16.48 -12.48 -0.34
N ILE A 63 15.40 -13.23 -0.08
CA ILE A 63 14.70 -14.04 -1.10
C ILE A 63 13.69 -13.19 -1.89
N ALA A 64 13.16 -12.13 -1.29
CA ALA A 64 12.17 -11.23 -1.89
C ALA A 64 12.75 -9.83 -2.08
N ASP A 65 12.36 -9.15 -3.16
CA ASP A 65 12.72 -7.75 -3.38
C ASP A 65 11.97 -6.80 -2.43
N ALA A 66 12.46 -5.57 -2.27
CA ALA A 66 11.92 -4.61 -1.31
C ALA A 66 10.43 -4.25 -1.56
N SER A 67 9.99 -4.28 -2.82
CA SER A 67 8.61 -3.96 -3.19
C SER A 67 7.64 -5.12 -2.89
N GLU A 68 8.10 -6.36 -3.05
CA GLU A 68 7.35 -7.55 -2.69
C GLU A 68 7.19 -7.68 -1.16
N ILE A 69 8.24 -7.34 -0.40
CA ILE A 69 8.19 -7.30 1.07
C ILE A 69 7.14 -6.30 1.55
N GLU A 70 7.13 -5.10 0.96
CA GLU A 70 6.18 -4.04 1.29
C GLU A 70 4.73 -4.45 0.98
N LEU A 71 4.48 -5.09 -0.16
CA LEU A 71 3.15 -5.54 -0.54
C LEU A 71 2.63 -6.66 0.37
N ARG A 72 3.50 -7.60 0.76
CA ARG A 72 3.17 -8.67 1.73
C ARG A 72 2.93 -8.09 3.13
N GLN A 73 3.69 -7.08 3.54
CA GLN A 73 3.50 -6.39 4.81
C GLN A 73 2.18 -5.60 4.86
N ASN A 74 1.84 -4.89 3.78
CA ASN A 74 0.55 -4.19 3.66
C ASN A 74 -0.64 -5.15 3.65
N ARG A 75 -0.50 -6.35 3.07
CA ARG A 75 -1.54 -7.39 3.16
C ARG A 75 -1.79 -7.83 4.60
N LEU A 76 -0.74 -8.04 5.39
CA LEU A 76 -0.87 -8.44 6.80
C LEU A 76 -1.52 -7.33 7.64
N LEU A 77 -1.17 -6.07 7.40
CA LEU A 77 -1.80 -4.92 8.04
C LEU A 77 -3.30 -4.86 7.75
N ASN A 78 -3.70 -5.05 6.49
CA ASN A 78 -5.12 -5.05 6.11
C ASN A 78 -5.90 -6.20 6.75
N GLN A 79 -5.30 -7.39 6.87
CA GLN A 79 -5.92 -8.52 7.57
C GLN A 79 -6.12 -8.24 9.07
N LEU A 80 -5.15 -7.57 9.71
CA LEU A 80 -5.28 -7.15 11.11
C LEU A 80 -6.37 -6.09 11.30
N LEU A 81 -6.49 -5.14 10.37
CA LEU A 81 -7.54 -4.12 10.39
C LEU A 81 -8.93 -4.72 10.23
N ASP A 82 -9.09 -5.72 9.36
CA ASP A 82 -10.37 -6.40 9.13
C ASP A 82 -10.82 -7.17 10.39
N LEU A 83 -9.90 -7.95 10.99
CA LEU A 83 -10.13 -8.62 12.27
C LEU A 83 -10.50 -7.64 13.39
N LEU A 84 -9.87 -6.47 13.41
CA LEU A 84 -10.16 -5.45 14.40
C LEU A 84 -11.56 -4.86 14.21
N SER A 85 -11.95 -4.60 12.96
CA SER A 85 -13.30 -4.16 12.63
C SER A 85 -14.35 -5.20 13.02
N ASP A 86 -14.06 -6.49 12.87
CA ASP A 86 -14.96 -7.58 13.28
C ASP A 86 -15.12 -7.68 14.80
N VAL A 87 -14.04 -7.51 15.55
CA VAL A 87 -14.08 -7.47 17.02
C VAL A 87 -14.87 -6.26 17.52
N GLU A 88 -14.71 -5.10 16.88
CA GLU A 88 -15.42 -3.86 17.23
C GLU A 88 -16.91 -3.87 16.88
N ARG A 89 -17.27 -4.48 15.75
CA ARG A 89 -18.68 -4.62 15.31
C ARG A 89 -19.48 -5.63 16.13
N GLY A 90 -18.86 -6.26 17.13
CA GLY A 90 -19.53 -7.16 18.05
C GLY A 90 -19.81 -8.55 17.47
N ALA A 91 -19.27 -8.89 16.29
CA ALA A 91 -19.35 -10.24 15.72
C ALA A 91 -18.83 -11.32 16.69
N TRP A 92 -18.00 -10.89 17.65
CA TRP A 92 -17.40 -11.74 18.66
C TRP A 92 -17.78 -11.35 20.11
N VAL A 93 -18.72 -10.40 20.30
CA VAL A 93 -19.02 -9.81 21.64
C VAL A 93 -20.34 -10.30 22.25
N GLU A 94 -21.32 -10.78 21.47
CA GLU A 94 -22.60 -11.28 22.04
C GLU A 94 -22.83 -12.77 21.77
N GLY A 95 -23.12 -13.50 22.84
CA GLY A 95 -23.72 -14.83 22.76
C GLY A 95 -25.23 -14.70 22.81
N GLU A 96 -25.89 -14.95 21.68
CA GLU A 96 -27.31 -15.34 21.66
C GLU A 96 -27.43 -16.67 20.90
N GLU A 97 -27.71 -17.71 21.69
CA GLU A 97 -28.26 -18.98 21.24
C GLU A 97 -29.79 -18.78 21.11
N PRO A 98 -30.43 -19.16 19.99
CA PRO A 98 -31.85 -18.87 19.80
C PRO A 98 -32.69 -19.82 20.66
N GLU A 99 -33.21 -19.30 21.78
CA GLU A 99 -34.16 -20.01 22.64
C GLU A 99 -35.51 -20.19 21.92
N ILE A 100 -35.90 -21.45 21.79
CA ILE A 100 -37.10 -21.95 21.12
C ILE A 100 -38.35 -21.50 21.89
N ARG A 101 -39.19 -20.64 21.30
CA ARG A 101 -40.58 -20.46 21.76
C ARG A 101 -41.57 -21.21 20.87
N ARG A 102 -42.25 -22.20 21.46
CA ARG A 102 -43.52 -22.77 20.96
C ARG A 102 -44.69 -21.83 21.31
N PRO A 103 -45.75 -21.75 20.48
CA PRO A 103 -47.01 -21.05 20.80
C PRO A 103 -47.97 -22.03 21.54
N SER A 104 -48.97 -21.69 22.36
CA SER A 104 -50.12 -20.73 22.31
C SER A 104 -50.84 -20.73 23.71
N PRO A 105 -52.05 -20.15 23.94
CA PRO A 105 -52.52 -18.75 23.92
C PRO A 105 -53.21 -18.35 25.28
N PRO A 106 -54.22 -17.45 25.42
CA PRO A 106 -54.18 -16.28 26.32
C PRO A 106 -55.13 -16.32 27.55
N LYS A 107 -54.88 -15.48 28.57
CA LYS A 107 -55.84 -14.53 29.23
C LYS A 107 -55.41 -14.07 30.64
N LYS A 108 -55.61 -12.76 30.84
CA LYS A 108 -56.12 -12.03 32.03
C LYS A 108 -55.28 -11.88 33.31
N GLU A 109 -55.44 -10.65 33.84
CA GLU A 109 -55.24 -10.18 35.24
C GLU A 109 -53.81 -10.30 35.78
N GLN A 110 -53.15 -9.20 36.15
CA GLN A 110 -53.46 -8.37 37.32
C GLN A 110 -52.80 -6.97 37.11
N GLU A 111 -53.54 -5.85 37.14
CA GLU A 111 -53.69 -4.96 38.33
C GLU A 111 -52.61 -5.18 39.39
N GLU A 112 -51.69 -4.28 39.73
CA GLU A 112 -51.85 -2.90 40.18
C GLU A 112 -50.44 -2.46 40.61
N ARG A 113 -50.02 -1.24 40.24
CA ARG A 113 -49.56 -0.23 41.22
C ARG A 113 -49.17 1.07 40.52
N LYS A 114 -50.13 1.99 40.55
CA LYS A 114 -49.95 3.43 40.31
C LYS A 114 -48.96 4.00 41.33
N LYS A 115 -48.18 5.00 40.93
CA LYS A 115 -48.27 6.38 41.45
C LYS A 115 -47.28 7.31 40.75
N ALA A 116 -47.85 8.29 40.04
CA ALA A 116 -47.16 9.48 39.57
C ALA A 116 -46.87 10.43 40.75
N LEU A 117 -45.73 11.12 40.71
CA LEU A 117 -45.43 12.32 41.50
C LEU A 117 -45.48 13.57 40.59
N PRO A 118 -45.85 14.75 41.12
CA PRO A 118 -46.28 15.90 40.32
C PRO A 118 -45.13 16.79 39.82
N LEU A 119 -45.32 17.32 38.61
CA LEU A 119 -44.57 18.42 37.97
C LEU A 119 -44.71 19.69 38.84
N PRO A 120 -43.73 20.05 39.70
CA PRO A 120 -42.99 21.30 39.42
C PRO A 120 -41.51 21.33 39.87
N TRP A 121 -40.88 20.19 40.23
CA TRP A 121 -39.46 20.18 40.63
C TRP A 121 -38.45 20.00 39.49
N ILE A 122 -38.91 19.64 38.29
CA ILE A 122 -38.05 19.40 37.11
C ILE A 122 -37.47 20.72 36.53
N ILE A 123 -38.12 21.86 36.79
CA ILE A 123 -37.69 23.15 36.22
C ILE A 123 -36.58 23.81 37.07
N ALA A 124 -36.47 23.51 38.37
CA ALA A 124 -35.40 24.02 39.22
C ALA A 124 -34.04 23.32 38.97
N MET A 125 -34.06 22.03 38.58
CA MET A 125 -32.84 21.27 38.26
C MET A 125 -32.26 21.60 36.87
N ALA A 126 -33.06 22.12 35.95
CA ALA A 126 -32.59 22.47 34.60
C ALA A 126 -31.74 23.76 34.58
N VAL A 127 -31.98 24.71 35.49
CA VAL A 127 -31.25 26.00 35.52
C VAL A 127 -29.85 25.86 36.15
N VAL A 128 -29.68 24.95 37.12
CA VAL A 128 -28.36 24.67 37.73
C VAL A 128 -27.43 23.91 36.77
N VAL A 129 -27.99 23.01 35.94
CA VAL A 129 -27.20 22.25 34.96
C VAL A 129 -26.77 23.15 33.78
N VAL A 130 -27.60 24.11 33.34
CA VAL A 130 -27.22 25.02 32.24
C VAL A 130 -26.13 26.01 32.68
N VAL A 131 -26.12 26.48 33.94
CA VAL A 131 -25.04 27.34 34.45
C VAL A 131 -23.76 26.55 34.76
N ALA A 132 -23.86 25.28 35.20
CA ALA A 132 -22.70 24.41 35.38
C ALA A 132 -22.08 23.97 34.04
N VAL A 133 -22.88 23.73 33.01
CA VAL A 133 -22.38 23.40 31.66
C VAL A 133 -21.76 24.63 30.98
N PHE A 134 -22.27 25.85 31.24
CA PHE A 134 -21.67 27.08 30.69
C PHE A 134 -20.38 27.52 31.41
N LEU A 135 -20.16 27.09 32.66
CA LEU A 135 -18.91 27.33 33.39
C LEU A 135 -17.86 26.21 33.17
N ILE A 136 -18.27 25.02 32.75
CA ILE A 136 -17.35 23.96 32.29
C ILE A 136 -16.94 24.17 30.81
N LEU A 137 -17.78 24.80 29.98
CA LEU A 137 -17.44 25.15 28.58
C LEU A 137 -16.56 26.41 28.42
N LYS A 138 -16.04 27.00 29.51
CA LYS A 138 -15.04 28.09 29.47
C LYS A 138 -13.64 27.70 29.96
N SER A 139 -13.39 26.45 30.39
CA SER A 139 -12.07 26.03 30.90
C SER A 139 -11.31 25.02 30.05
N THR A 140 -11.88 24.49 28.96
CA THR A 140 -11.11 23.75 27.95
C THR A 140 -11.08 24.54 26.66
N GLY A 141 -10.13 25.49 26.60
CA GLY A 141 -9.70 26.06 25.33
C GLY A 141 -9.21 24.93 24.43
N THR A 142 -10.04 24.57 23.45
CA THR A 142 -9.67 23.70 22.34
C THR A 142 -8.59 24.42 21.53
N LYS A 143 -7.32 24.16 21.87
CA LYS A 143 -6.20 24.38 20.95
C LYS A 143 -6.33 23.40 19.81
N GLY A 144 -6.32 23.89 18.57
CA GLY A 144 -6.30 23.06 17.37
C GLY A 144 -5.00 22.27 17.30
N GLY A 145 -5.05 20.97 17.58
CA GLY A 145 -3.88 20.07 17.55
C GLY A 145 -3.92 18.97 16.49
N ASP A 146 -5.09 18.62 15.93
CA ASP A 146 -5.20 17.41 15.10
C ASP A 146 -4.63 17.52 13.68
N LYS A 147 -4.46 18.75 13.14
CA LYS A 147 -3.88 18.92 11.79
C LYS A 147 -2.34 18.89 11.80
N GLY A 148 -1.69 19.36 12.87
CA GLY A 148 -0.23 19.40 12.96
C GLY A 148 0.39 18.00 13.15
N SER A 149 -0.28 17.13 13.90
CA SER A 149 0.19 15.77 14.18
C SER A 149 0.26 14.89 12.92
N ASN A 150 -0.78 14.90 12.08
CA ASN A 150 -0.79 14.10 10.84
C ASN A 150 0.25 14.58 9.81
N ILE A 151 0.42 15.90 9.66
CA ILE A 151 1.43 16.48 8.74
C ILE A 151 2.84 16.17 9.24
N CYS A 152 3.06 16.22 10.56
CA CYS A 152 4.34 15.86 11.18
C CYS A 152 4.72 14.39 10.93
N ILE A 153 3.75 13.48 11.02
CA ILE A 153 3.97 12.04 10.71
C ILE A 153 4.34 11.87 9.24
N GLU A 154 3.62 12.50 8.33
CA GLU A 154 3.86 12.41 6.89
C GLU A 154 5.25 12.96 6.50
N LEU A 155 5.64 14.13 7.02
CA LEU A 155 6.95 14.72 6.77
C LEU A 155 8.09 13.84 7.31
N LYS A 156 7.96 13.26 8.51
CA LYS A 156 8.95 12.33 9.07
C LYS A 156 9.04 11.03 8.27
N GLN A 157 7.92 10.50 7.76
CA GLN A 157 7.90 9.29 6.95
C GLN A 157 8.54 9.52 5.58
N GLU A 158 8.22 10.62 4.92
CA GLU A 158 8.79 10.96 3.61
C GLU A 158 10.29 11.28 3.74
N ALA A 159 10.72 11.98 4.80
CA ALA A 159 12.15 12.20 5.06
C ALA A 159 12.92 10.87 5.20
N ARG A 160 12.38 9.90 5.96
CA ARG A 160 12.98 8.55 6.10
C ARG A 160 13.00 7.77 4.79
N LYS A 161 12.06 8.05 3.88
CA LYS A 161 12.04 7.45 2.54
C LYS A 161 13.13 8.09 1.68
N GLN A 162 13.27 9.41 1.66
CA GLN A 162 14.33 10.11 0.93
C GLN A 162 15.74 9.73 1.42
N THR A 163 15.94 9.57 2.74
CA THR A 163 17.20 9.04 3.30
C THR A 163 17.51 7.61 2.84
N ARG A 164 16.49 6.78 2.59
CA ARG A 164 16.67 5.42 2.05
C ARG A 164 16.93 5.41 0.54
N LEU A 165 16.50 6.46 -0.16
CA LEU A 165 16.71 6.65 -1.60
C LEU A 165 18.04 7.36 -1.93
N GLY A 166 18.83 7.75 -0.92
CA GLY A 166 20.09 8.48 -1.08
C GLY A 166 19.93 9.96 -1.41
N ASP A 167 18.70 10.48 -1.44
CA ASP A 167 18.42 11.91 -1.64
C ASP A 167 18.47 12.65 -0.30
N TYR A 168 19.70 12.83 0.20
CA TYR A 168 19.94 13.48 1.49
C TYR A 168 19.55 14.97 1.49
N ALA A 169 19.53 15.63 0.33
CA ALA A 169 19.12 17.01 0.19
C ALA A 169 17.59 17.15 0.40
N ALA A 170 16.81 16.31 -0.27
CA ALA A 170 15.35 16.26 -0.07
C ALA A 170 14.97 15.82 1.35
N ALA A 171 15.69 14.83 1.91
CA ALA A 171 15.48 14.40 3.30
C ALA A 171 15.73 15.54 4.30
N ARG A 172 16.78 16.34 4.10
CA ARG A 172 17.11 17.50 4.95
C ARG A 172 16.04 18.58 4.86
N GLU A 173 15.53 18.86 3.65
CA GLU A 173 14.44 19.84 3.45
C GLU A 173 13.14 19.42 4.12
N LEU A 174 12.79 18.13 4.06
CA LEU A 174 11.60 17.58 4.72
C LEU A 174 11.71 17.62 6.25
N LEU A 175 12.89 17.32 6.81
CA LEU A 175 13.13 17.45 8.26
C LEU A 175 13.13 18.91 8.72
N ALA A 176 13.61 19.85 7.89
CA ALA A 176 13.50 21.28 8.19
C ALA A 176 12.03 21.74 8.26
N LYS A 177 11.19 21.31 7.32
CA LYS A 177 9.73 21.55 7.36
C LYS A 177 9.07 20.87 8.56
N ALA A 178 9.55 19.68 8.95
CA ALA A 178 9.05 18.97 10.12
C ALA A 178 9.37 19.72 11.43
N LEU A 179 10.54 20.38 11.55
CA LEU A 179 10.89 21.19 12.73
C LEU A 179 9.96 22.41 12.95
N GLU A 180 9.33 22.90 11.89
CA GLU A 180 8.38 24.02 11.95
C GLU A 180 6.96 23.57 12.35
N VAL A 181 6.57 22.35 11.99
CA VAL A 181 5.19 21.85 12.13
C VAL A 181 5.01 20.88 13.30
N CYS A 182 6.05 20.11 13.64
CA CYS A 182 6.00 19.12 14.71
C CYS A 182 6.08 19.76 16.10
N GLU A 183 5.20 19.34 17.01
CA GLU A 183 5.32 19.67 18.45
C GLU A 183 6.51 18.94 19.10
N ASP A 184 6.82 17.73 18.64
CA ASP A 184 7.93 16.89 19.10
C ASP A 184 9.20 17.14 18.27
N LYS A 185 9.91 18.21 18.60
CA LYS A 185 11.15 18.62 17.91
C LYS A 185 12.31 17.68 18.17
N GLU A 186 12.37 17.07 19.35
CA GLU A 186 13.43 16.11 19.74
C GLU A 186 13.45 14.92 18.77
N SER A 187 12.29 14.36 18.42
CA SER A 187 12.20 13.27 17.44
C SER A 187 12.67 13.64 16.02
N VAL A 188 12.59 14.93 15.65
CA VAL A 188 12.99 15.43 14.33
C VAL A 188 14.50 15.70 14.33
N GLU A 189 15.04 16.24 15.42
CA GLU A 189 16.48 16.45 15.61
C GLU A 189 17.25 15.13 15.62
N ASP A 190 16.72 14.09 16.26
CA ASP A 190 17.29 12.73 16.20
C ASP A 190 17.39 12.20 14.76
N LEU A 191 16.34 12.42 13.94
CA LEU A 191 16.35 12.03 12.53
C LEU A 191 17.34 12.84 11.71
N LEU A 192 17.54 14.13 12.05
CA LEU A 192 18.54 14.98 11.43
C LEU A 192 19.96 14.50 11.76
N GLY A 193 20.21 14.10 13.02
CA GLY A 193 21.48 13.53 13.45
C GLY A 193 21.82 12.23 12.71
N LEU A 194 20.84 11.34 12.55
CA LEU A 194 21.01 10.11 11.76
C LEU A 194 21.27 10.38 10.28
N LEU A 195 20.64 11.42 9.71
CA LEU A 195 20.88 11.86 8.34
C LEU A 195 22.33 12.34 8.16
N GLU A 196 22.80 13.20 9.06
CA GLU A 196 24.16 13.75 9.00
C GLU A 196 25.23 12.67 9.24
N GLN A 197 24.96 11.69 10.08
CA GLN A 197 25.85 10.53 10.25
C GLN A 197 25.98 9.72 8.95
N ARG A 198 24.87 9.40 8.27
CA ARG A 198 24.91 8.67 6.98
C ARG A 198 25.62 9.46 5.88
N MET A 199 25.40 10.78 5.82
CA MET A 199 26.10 11.64 4.88
C MET A 199 27.62 11.61 5.06
N ARG A 200 28.12 11.42 6.29
CA ARG A 200 29.55 11.25 6.56
C ARG A 200 30.06 9.86 6.19
N GLU A 201 29.24 8.82 6.40
CA GLU A 201 29.61 7.43 6.08
C GLU A 201 29.70 7.17 4.57
N GLU A 202 28.93 7.91 3.73
CA GLU A 202 28.94 7.76 2.27
C GLU A 202 29.91 8.69 1.52
N GLN A 203 30.62 9.59 2.20
CA GLN A 203 31.73 10.30 1.56
C GLN A 203 32.87 9.30 1.27
N PRO A 204 33.48 9.31 0.06
CA PRO A 204 34.61 8.46 -0.24
C PRO A 204 35.72 8.74 0.78
N LYS A 205 36.20 7.69 1.48
CA LYS A 205 37.45 7.76 2.23
C LYS A 205 38.56 8.13 1.26
N GLU A 206 38.96 9.40 1.29
CA GLU A 206 40.23 9.82 0.72
C GLU A 206 41.32 9.03 1.46
N GLU A 207 41.98 8.15 0.73
CA GLU A 207 43.03 7.28 1.24
C GLU A 207 44.15 8.17 1.79
N GLU A 208 44.27 8.23 3.12
CA GLU A 208 45.32 8.97 3.82
C GLU A 208 46.69 8.46 3.35
N ARG A 209 47.29 9.19 2.42
CA ARG A 209 48.72 9.11 2.11
C ARG A 209 49.47 9.55 3.37
N PRO A 210 50.40 8.74 3.91
CA PRO A 210 51.09 9.09 5.15
C PRO A 210 51.90 10.38 4.97
N SER A 211 51.57 11.39 5.76
CA SER A 211 52.27 12.68 5.83
C SER A 211 53.63 12.49 6.51
N ASN A 212 54.70 12.74 5.76
CA ASN A 212 56.06 12.82 6.27
C ASN A 212 56.21 14.13 7.10
N PRO A 213 56.76 14.14 8.33
CA PRO A 213 56.67 15.32 9.22
C PRO A 213 57.61 16.50 8.93
N ASP A 214 58.35 16.52 7.83
CA ASP A 214 59.50 17.44 7.65
C ASP A 214 59.47 18.36 6.41
N GLU A 215 58.31 18.61 5.81
CA GLU A 215 58.23 19.56 4.69
C GLU A 215 57.69 20.92 5.13
N LYS A 216 58.63 21.88 5.29
CA LYS A 216 58.37 23.28 5.58
C LYS A 216 57.35 23.86 4.58
N GLU A 217 56.38 24.57 5.13
CA GLU A 217 55.33 25.32 4.45
C GLU A 217 55.85 26.10 3.22
N PRO A 218 55.36 25.84 1.98
CA PRO A 218 55.69 26.67 0.84
C PRO A 218 54.91 27.99 0.93
N PRO A 219 55.51 29.12 0.51
CA PRO A 219 54.85 30.42 0.60
C PRO A 219 53.62 30.47 -0.32
N LYS A 220 52.56 31.09 0.21
CA LYS A 220 51.30 31.42 -0.45
C LYS A 220 51.56 32.04 -1.85
N ARG A 221 51.38 31.24 -2.89
CA ARG A 221 51.50 31.69 -4.28
C ARG A 221 50.28 32.54 -4.63
N GLU A 222 50.50 33.83 -4.80
CA GLU A 222 49.55 34.74 -5.43
C GLU A 222 49.14 34.18 -6.80
N GLU A 223 47.84 34.16 -7.03
CA GLU A 223 47.20 33.67 -8.24
C GLU A 223 47.48 34.65 -9.38
N GLN A 224 48.63 34.51 -10.03
CA GLN A 224 48.91 35.17 -11.31
C GLN A 224 48.01 34.55 -12.39
N PRO A 225 47.31 35.35 -13.22
CA PRO A 225 46.53 34.83 -14.32
C PRO A 225 47.45 34.11 -15.31
N ALA A 226 47.17 32.84 -15.57
CA ALA A 226 47.91 32.04 -16.54
C ALA A 226 47.90 32.72 -17.93
N PRO A 227 49.04 32.75 -18.66
CA PRO A 227 49.07 33.26 -20.02
C PRO A 227 48.13 32.43 -20.90
N SER A 228 47.23 33.12 -21.62
CA SER A 228 46.31 32.48 -22.56
C SER A 228 47.10 31.77 -23.67
N PRO A 229 46.91 30.45 -23.92
CA PRO A 229 47.57 29.78 -25.02
C PRO A 229 47.05 30.33 -26.35
N THR A 230 47.93 30.99 -27.11
CA THR A 230 47.68 31.63 -28.41
C THR A 230 47.65 30.61 -29.56
N GLY A 231 46.90 29.51 -29.40
CA GLY A 231 46.85 28.42 -30.38
C GLY A 231 45.48 27.76 -30.50
N PHE A 232 45.31 26.92 -31.52
CA PHE A 232 44.10 26.12 -31.77
C PHE A 232 43.78 25.25 -30.55
N GLN A 233 42.58 25.41 -30.00
CA GLN A 233 42.14 24.68 -28.81
C GLN A 233 40.63 24.51 -28.80
N VAL A 234 40.16 23.45 -28.16
CA VAL A 234 38.74 23.26 -27.85
C VAL A 234 38.35 24.20 -26.71
N ALA A 235 37.38 25.07 -27.00
CA ALA A 235 36.83 26.04 -26.05
C ALA A 235 35.72 25.42 -25.19
N SER A 236 34.86 24.58 -25.78
CA SER A 236 33.78 23.91 -25.08
C SER A 236 33.28 22.68 -25.85
N ALA A 237 32.67 21.74 -25.11
CA ALA A 237 31.91 20.64 -25.68
C ALA A 237 30.60 20.50 -24.90
N ILE A 238 29.49 20.30 -25.61
CA ILE A 238 28.17 20.11 -25.03
C ILE A 238 27.49 18.89 -25.65
N LEU A 239 26.72 18.15 -24.84
CA LEU A 239 25.94 17.00 -25.29
C LEU A 239 24.56 17.00 -24.62
N LYS A 240 23.52 16.63 -25.38
CA LYS A 240 22.15 16.52 -24.89
C LYS A 240 21.55 15.19 -25.29
N ALA A 241 20.85 14.54 -24.37
CA ALA A 241 20.09 13.32 -24.63
C ALA A 241 18.64 13.64 -25.02
N SER A 242 18.08 12.83 -25.93
CA SER A 242 16.68 12.91 -26.34
C SER A 242 16.10 11.52 -26.62
N PRO A 243 15.00 11.12 -25.97
CA PRO A 243 14.38 11.80 -24.81
C PRO A 243 15.29 11.75 -23.58
N ALA A 244 15.26 12.79 -22.74
CA ALA A 244 15.90 12.77 -21.43
C ALA A 244 15.11 11.93 -20.41
N ASP A 245 13.79 11.80 -20.60
CA ASP A 245 12.94 10.96 -19.78
C ASP A 245 11.99 10.17 -20.68
N PHE A 246 11.95 8.85 -20.51
CA PHE A 246 11.04 7.99 -21.24
C PHE A 246 10.42 6.94 -20.31
N SER A 247 9.11 6.77 -20.43
CA SER A 247 8.36 5.67 -19.85
C SER A 247 7.50 5.04 -20.93
N GLY A 248 7.62 3.72 -21.12
CA GLY A 248 6.84 2.99 -22.12
C GLY A 248 7.52 1.74 -22.64
N ASP A 249 7.19 1.36 -23.87
CA ASP A 249 7.71 0.15 -24.50
C ASP A 249 9.21 0.24 -24.80
N CYS A 250 9.90 -0.86 -24.57
CA CYS A 250 11.32 -1.04 -24.83
C CYS A 250 11.55 -2.20 -25.81
N PRO A 251 12.68 -2.23 -26.54
CA PRO A 251 13.86 -1.38 -26.41
C PRO A 251 13.65 0.05 -26.94
N LYS A 252 14.28 1.03 -26.27
CA LYS A 252 14.20 2.43 -26.65
C LYS A 252 15.54 2.93 -27.20
N ARG A 253 15.48 3.67 -28.30
CA ARG A 253 16.61 4.44 -28.84
C ARG A 253 16.65 5.83 -28.19
N ILE A 254 17.77 6.15 -27.57
CA ILE A 254 18.11 7.49 -27.09
C ILE A 254 19.09 8.11 -28.10
N GLU A 255 18.77 9.31 -28.56
CA GLU A 255 19.61 10.11 -29.45
C GLU A 255 20.42 11.12 -28.63
N PHE A 256 21.69 11.27 -28.97
CA PHE A 256 22.59 12.23 -28.34
C PHE A 256 23.07 13.22 -29.39
N ASP A 257 22.67 14.48 -29.21
CA ASP A 257 23.05 15.61 -30.06
C ASP A 257 24.00 16.53 -29.30
N GLY A 258 25.15 16.81 -29.86
CA GLY A 258 26.17 17.65 -29.24
C GLY A 258 26.87 18.58 -30.21
N ALA A 259 27.74 19.42 -29.64
CA ALA A 259 28.60 20.31 -30.41
C ALA A 259 29.94 20.48 -29.71
N ILE A 260 31.02 20.55 -30.51
CA ILE A 260 32.37 20.89 -30.07
C ILE A 260 32.71 22.25 -30.67
N THR A 261 33.13 23.19 -29.83
CA THR A 261 33.50 24.55 -30.23
C THR A 261 35.00 24.76 -30.05
N VAL A 262 35.66 25.30 -31.08
CA VAL A 262 37.10 25.59 -31.08
C VAL A 262 37.36 27.09 -31.19
N LYS A 263 38.51 27.50 -30.66
CA LYS A 263 39.05 28.88 -30.77
C LYS A 263 40.54 28.83 -31.14
N GLY A 264 41.09 29.97 -31.55
CA GLY A 264 42.53 30.12 -31.78
C GLY A 264 43.05 29.58 -33.12
N GLY A 265 42.18 29.28 -34.09
CA GLY A 265 42.57 28.89 -35.46
C GLY A 265 41.76 27.71 -36.00
N GLY A 266 42.28 27.08 -37.06
CA GLY A 266 41.80 25.80 -37.58
C GLY A 266 42.74 24.65 -37.18
N GLY A 267 42.21 23.42 -37.14
CA GLY A 267 42.93 22.24 -36.68
C GLY A 267 42.04 20.99 -36.61
N VAL A 268 42.57 19.91 -36.05
CA VAL A 268 41.84 18.64 -35.89
C VAL A 268 41.60 18.39 -34.40
N VAL A 269 40.36 18.01 -34.07
CA VAL A 269 39.96 17.58 -32.73
C VAL A 269 39.77 16.07 -32.75
N ALA A 270 40.48 15.35 -31.88
CA ALA A 270 40.25 13.93 -31.63
C ALA A 270 39.36 13.78 -30.39
N TYR A 271 38.24 13.05 -30.52
CA TYR A 271 37.27 12.88 -29.44
C TYR A 271 36.67 11.48 -29.46
N ARG A 272 36.00 11.10 -28.38
CA ARG A 272 35.20 9.87 -28.31
C ARG A 272 34.01 10.07 -27.39
N PHE A 273 33.03 9.17 -27.48
CA PHE A 273 31.94 9.13 -26.52
C PHE A 273 32.24 8.15 -25.38
N ILE A 274 31.94 8.55 -24.15
CA ILE A 274 32.03 7.71 -22.95
C ILE A 274 30.66 7.61 -22.29
N ARG A 275 30.37 6.47 -21.64
CA ARG A 275 29.05 6.13 -21.12
C ARG A 275 29.06 5.72 -19.65
N SER A 276 27.92 5.85 -18.99
CA SER A 276 27.70 5.44 -17.60
C SER A 276 27.87 3.94 -17.35
N ASP A 277 27.77 3.10 -18.37
CA ASP A 277 28.01 1.66 -18.28
C ASP A 277 29.48 1.25 -18.49
N GLY A 278 30.39 2.23 -18.51
CA GLY A 278 31.82 2.02 -18.70
C GLY A 278 32.24 1.80 -20.16
N ALA A 279 31.29 1.73 -21.10
CA ALA A 279 31.62 1.58 -22.52
C ALA A 279 32.25 2.87 -23.08
N GLN A 280 33.25 2.70 -23.94
CA GLN A 280 33.95 3.78 -24.64
C GLN A 280 33.81 3.57 -26.15
N GLY A 281 33.37 4.61 -26.85
CA GLY A 281 33.26 4.61 -28.31
C GLY A 281 34.64 4.69 -28.99
N PRO A 282 34.68 4.49 -30.31
CA PRO A 282 35.90 4.71 -31.09
C PRO A 282 36.35 6.17 -31.00
N VAL A 283 37.65 6.39 -31.25
CA VAL A 283 38.17 7.75 -31.41
C VAL A 283 37.77 8.25 -32.79
N GLU A 284 37.08 9.39 -32.82
CA GLU A 284 36.63 10.11 -34.00
C GLU A 284 37.43 11.41 -34.16
N SER A 285 37.39 11.99 -35.37
CA SER A 285 38.13 13.22 -35.69
C SER A 285 37.24 14.24 -36.38
N LEU A 286 37.29 15.49 -35.93
CA LEU A 286 36.67 16.64 -36.58
C LEU A 286 37.73 17.62 -37.06
N ARG A 287 37.62 18.07 -38.30
CA ARG A 287 38.50 19.09 -38.87
C ARG A 287 37.78 20.44 -38.90
N PHE A 288 38.40 21.46 -38.32
CA PHE A 288 37.94 22.84 -38.33
C PHE A 288 38.86 23.69 -39.21
N ASP A 289 38.28 24.46 -40.13
CA ASP A 289 39.04 25.40 -40.98
C ASP A 289 39.29 26.76 -40.27
N GLY A 290 38.64 26.99 -39.13
CA GLY A 290 38.79 28.18 -38.31
C GLY A 290 37.98 28.07 -37.01
N PRO A 291 37.95 29.13 -36.18
CA PRO A 291 37.12 29.19 -34.98
C PRO A 291 35.65 28.96 -35.31
N GLY A 292 34.96 28.17 -34.48
CA GLY A 292 33.55 27.82 -34.71
C GLY A 292 33.13 26.55 -33.99
N ALA A 293 31.90 26.11 -34.24
CA ALA A 293 31.33 24.90 -33.64
C ALA A 293 30.93 23.89 -34.72
N GLN A 294 31.19 22.61 -34.47
CA GLN A 294 30.69 21.50 -35.29
C GLN A 294 29.83 20.55 -34.48
N LYS A 295 28.83 19.97 -35.12
CA LYS A 295 27.87 19.05 -34.51
C LYS A 295 28.46 17.65 -34.44
N VAL A 296 28.16 16.96 -33.35
CA VAL A 296 28.45 15.53 -33.16
C VAL A 296 27.18 14.82 -32.73
N ARG A 297 27.03 13.56 -33.14
CA ARG A 297 25.83 12.76 -32.87
C ARG A 297 26.17 11.32 -32.58
N THR A 298 25.42 10.70 -31.70
CA THR A 298 25.45 9.26 -31.48
C THR A 298 24.10 8.77 -30.98
N THR A 299 23.90 7.46 -30.95
CA THR A 299 22.66 6.87 -30.42
C THR A 299 22.98 5.68 -29.53
N TRP A 300 22.11 5.46 -28.54
CA TRP A 300 22.18 4.31 -27.65
C TRP A 300 20.80 3.66 -27.60
N THR A 301 20.70 2.41 -28.09
CA THR A 301 19.49 1.58 -27.94
C THR A 301 19.66 0.66 -26.74
N LEU A 302 18.75 0.75 -25.77
CA LEU A 302 18.77 -0.06 -24.56
C LEU A 302 17.35 -0.28 -24.03
N GLY A 303 17.20 -1.25 -23.14
CA GLY A 303 15.93 -1.59 -22.50
C GLY A 303 15.46 -3.02 -22.74
N GLY A 304 14.68 -3.53 -21.79
CA GLY A 304 13.94 -4.78 -21.84
C GLY A 304 12.72 -4.70 -20.92
N PRO A 305 11.70 -5.57 -21.08
CA PRO A 305 10.47 -5.50 -20.30
C PRO A 305 10.74 -5.43 -18.79
N GLY A 306 10.12 -4.48 -18.09
CA GLY A 306 10.26 -4.29 -16.64
C GLY A 306 11.65 -3.82 -16.16
N LYS A 307 12.52 -3.35 -17.05
CA LYS A 307 13.83 -2.76 -16.68
C LYS A 307 13.72 -1.24 -16.47
N ALA A 308 14.49 -0.73 -15.52
CA ALA A 308 14.65 0.71 -15.31
C ALA A 308 16.14 1.07 -15.37
N TYR A 309 16.44 2.22 -15.98
CA TYR A 309 17.77 2.80 -16.10
C TYR A 309 17.65 4.26 -15.65
N GLU A 310 18.02 4.52 -14.41
CA GLU A 310 17.94 5.85 -13.80
C GLU A 310 19.34 6.49 -13.81
N GLN A 311 19.41 7.78 -14.17
CA GLN A 311 20.66 8.56 -14.23
C GLN A 311 21.74 7.99 -15.15
N TYR A 312 21.35 7.29 -16.21
CA TYR A 312 22.30 6.88 -17.24
C TYR A 312 22.75 8.10 -18.04
N TRP A 313 23.98 8.10 -18.53
CA TRP A 313 24.53 9.26 -19.21
C TRP A 313 25.55 8.90 -20.29
N GLN A 314 25.70 9.81 -21.24
CA GLN A 314 26.80 9.83 -22.20
C GLN A 314 27.49 11.19 -22.17
N ALA A 315 28.79 11.23 -22.44
CA ALA A 315 29.57 12.47 -22.54
C ALA A 315 30.57 12.40 -23.70
N ILE A 316 31.00 13.55 -24.18
CA ILE A 316 32.11 13.70 -25.13
C ILE A 316 33.39 13.83 -24.33
N GLN A 317 34.37 12.98 -24.62
CA GLN A 317 35.74 13.13 -24.13
C GLN A 317 36.64 13.55 -25.30
N VAL A 318 37.10 14.79 -25.27
CA VAL A 318 38.14 15.31 -26.15
C VAL A 318 39.49 14.82 -25.65
N LEU A 319 40.31 14.31 -26.57
CA LEU A 319 41.66 13.81 -26.32
C LEU A 319 42.70 14.84 -26.78
N GLU A 320 42.51 15.37 -27.98
CA GLU A 320 43.40 16.35 -28.62
C GLU A 320 42.59 17.49 -29.25
N PRO A 321 43.15 18.72 -29.34
CA PRO A 321 44.51 19.13 -28.93
C PRO A 321 44.67 19.36 -27.42
N ASN A 322 43.57 19.50 -26.68
CA ASN A 322 43.58 19.65 -25.22
C ASN A 322 42.49 18.75 -24.61
N PRO A 323 42.81 17.93 -23.59
CA PRO A 323 41.82 17.10 -22.93
C PRO A 323 40.70 17.93 -22.32
N LEU A 324 39.45 17.57 -22.63
CA LEU A 324 38.25 18.23 -22.12
C LEU A 324 37.07 17.25 -22.14
N GLU A 325 36.25 17.25 -21.09
CA GLU A 325 35.00 16.49 -21.05
C GLU A 325 33.81 17.45 -21.17
N SER A 326 32.78 17.05 -21.92
CA SER A 326 31.52 17.79 -21.95
C SER A 326 30.74 17.65 -20.65
N ASN A 327 29.60 18.35 -20.56
CA ASN A 327 28.58 17.97 -19.59
C ASN A 327 28.14 16.50 -19.80
N LYS A 328 27.66 15.86 -18.73
CA LYS A 328 26.97 14.57 -18.82
C LYS A 328 25.55 14.78 -19.36
N ALA A 329 25.23 14.09 -20.44
CA ALA A 329 23.88 14.07 -21.01
C ALA A 329 23.08 12.94 -20.34
N PHE A 330 22.40 13.27 -19.25
CA PHE A 330 21.60 12.30 -18.50
C PHE A 330 20.31 11.92 -19.22
N PHE A 331 19.88 10.68 -19.05
CA PHE A 331 18.55 10.22 -19.37
C PHE A 331 18.03 9.18 -18.36
N ASN A 332 16.72 9.14 -18.20
CA ASN A 332 15.99 8.12 -17.44
C ASN A 332 15.12 7.30 -18.39
N LEU A 333 15.23 5.97 -18.30
CA LEU A 333 14.47 5.04 -19.10
C LEU A 333 13.71 4.06 -18.21
N ARG A 334 12.38 4.13 -18.24
CA ARG A 334 11.48 3.21 -17.55
C ARG A 334 10.77 2.34 -18.58
N CYS A 335 11.20 1.09 -18.67
CA CYS A 335 10.55 0.13 -19.54
C CYS A 335 9.33 -0.44 -18.82
N GLY A 336 8.14 -0.16 -19.35
CA GLY A 336 6.89 -0.69 -18.82
C GLY A 336 6.93 -2.22 -18.76
N ALA A 337 6.54 -2.78 -17.62
CA ALA A 337 6.01 -4.14 -17.58
C ALA A 337 4.69 -4.16 -18.38
N PRO A 338 4.29 -5.30 -18.98
CA PRO A 338 2.99 -5.39 -19.63
C PRO A 338 1.91 -4.92 -18.65
N GLU A 339 1.03 -4.05 -19.13
CA GLU A 339 -0.12 -3.53 -18.40
C GLU A 339 -0.84 -4.69 -17.68
N PRO A 340 -1.16 -4.58 -16.37
CA PRO A 340 -1.92 -5.63 -15.71
C PRO A 340 -3.22 -5.81 -16.48
N GLU A 341 -3.42 -6.99 -17.07
CA GLU A 341 -4.64 -7.29 -17.82
C GLU A 341 -5.85 -6.90 -16.97
N PRO A 342 -6.90 -6.31 -17.57
CA PRO A 342 -8.12 -5.97 -16.84
C PRO A 342 -8.58 -7.22 -16.10
N GLN A 343 -8.51 -7.17 -14.76
CA GLN A 343 -8.98 -8.25 -13.92
C GLN A 343 -10.41 -8.52 -14.38
N GLY A 344 -10.67 -9.73 -14.87
CA GLY A 344 -12.00 -10.14 -15.29
C GLY A 344 -13.03 -9.89 -14.19
N PRO A 345 -14.33 -10.11 -14.44
CA PRO A 345 -15.34 -9.96 -13.39
C PRO A 345 -14.85 -10.71 -12.14
N GLN A 346 -15.01 -10.13 -10.96
CA GLN A 346 -14.87 -10.86 -9.71
C GLN A 346 -16.22 -10.88 -9.03
N VAL A 347 -16.61 -12.03 -8.51
CA VAL A 347 -17.76 -12.16 -7.63
C VAL A 347 -17.34 -11.65 -6.26
N THR A 348 -18.04 -10.63 -5.78
CA THR A 348 -17.75 -9.94 -4.51
C THR A 348 -18.70 -10.32 -3.38
N ALA A 349 -19.88 -10.84 -3.70
CA ALA A 349 -20.82 -11.33 -2.69
C ALA A 349 -21.77 -12.40 -3.26
N VAL A 350 -22.14 -13.37 -2.42
CA VAL A 350 -23.12 -14.40 -2.73
C VAL A 350 -24.03 -14.64 -1.53
N ARG A 351 -25.34 -14.67 -1.73
CA ARG A 351 -26.34 -14.96 -0.69
C ARG A 351 -27.38 -15.95 -1.18
N LEU A 352 -27.92 -16.77 -0.27
CA LEU A 352 -28.97 -17.75 -0.58
C LEU A 352 -30.01 -17.82 0.55
N GLN A 353 -31.29 -17.91 0.19
CA GLN A 353 -32.39 -18.04 1.13
C GLN A 353 -33.31 -19.18 0.70
N ALA A 354 -33.86 -19.92 1.67
CA ALA A 354 -34.81 -21.00 1.47
C ALA A 354 -36.23 -20.54 1.85
N GLY A 355 -37.22 -20.91 1.06
CA GLY A 355 -38.63 -20.57 1.27
C GLY A 355 -39.54 -21.75 0.90
N PRO A 356 -40.37 -22.27 1.81
CA PRO A 356 -40.45 -21.91 3.23
C PRO A 356 -39.27 -22.46 4.04
N ALA A 357 -38.77 -21.67 5.00
CA ALA A 357 -37.73 -22.15 5.94
C ALA A 357 -38.28 -23.17 6.95
N ASN A 358 -39.58 -23.13 7.24
CA ASN A 358 -40.25 -24.11 8.09
C ASN A 358 -41.61 -24.47 7.47
N TYR A 359 -41.87 -25.76 7.27
CA TYR A 359 -43.14 -26.25 6.76
C TYR A 359 -43.67 -27.41 7.60
N THR A 360 -44.98 -27.43 7.83
CA THR A 360 -45.68 -28.55 8.46
C THR A 360 -47.01 -28.80 7.74
N GLY A 361 -47.16 -29.93 7.07
CA GLY A 361 -48.33 -30.17 6.22
C GLY A 361 -48.22 -31.41 5.35
N THR A 362 -48.98 -31.43 4.26
CA THR A 362 -48.98 -32.52 3.29
C THR A 362 -47.69 -32.50 2.46
N CYS A 363 -47.10 -33.67 2.26
CA CYS A 363 -45.93 -33.85 1.41
C CYS A 363 -46.29 -34.68 0.16
N PRO A 364 -45.51 -34.59 -0.93
CA PRO A 364 -44.25 -33.85 -1.08
C PRO A 364 -44.41 -32.33 -1.13
N GLN A 365 -43.42 -31.60 -0.60
CA GLN A 365 -43.39 -30.15 -0.55
C GLN A 365 -42.22 -29.61 -1.38
N GLU A 366 -42.47 -28.58 -2.17
CA GLU A 366 -41.43 -27.82 -2.87
C GLU A 366 -40.83 -26.75 -1.96
N ILE A 367 -39.51 -26.76 -1.81
CA ILE A 367 -38.73 -25.70 -1.20
C ILE A 367 -38.06 -24.88 -2.31
N VAL A 368 -38.31 -23.58 -2.33
CA VAL A 368 -37.73 -22.64 -3.30
C VAL A 368 -36.50 -21.99 -2.67
N PHE A 369 -35.40 -21.98 -3.40
CA PHE A 369 -34.17 -21.30 -3.01
C PHE A 369 -33.94 -20.10 -3.91
N LEU A 370 -33.80 -18.91 -3.31
CA LEU A 370 -33.56 -17.65 -3.98
C LEU A 370 -32.17 -17.15 -3.61
N GLY A 371 -31.30 -17.06 -4.60
CA GLY A 371 -29.92 -16.60 -4.47
C GLY A 371 -29.67 -15.26 -5.13
N ARG A 372 -28.62 -14.58 -4.70
CA ARG A 372 -28.13 -13.33 -5.30
C ARG A 372 -26.61 -13.43 -5.45
N ILE A 373 -26.11 -13.13 -6.64
CA ILE A 373 -24.68 -13.09 -6.96
C ILE A 373 -24.33 -11.65 -7.32
N THR A 374 -23.30 -11.08 -6.71
CA THR A 374 -22.82 -9.71 -7.01
C THR A 374 -21.46 -9.77 -7.67
N SER A 375 -21.29 -9.07 -8.79
CA SER A 375 -20.01 -8.90 -9.48
C SER A 375 -19.59 -7.44 -9.55
N ASN A 376 -18.27 -7.19 -9.53
CA ASN A 376 -17.68 -5.85 -9.70
C ASN A 376 -17.44 -5.44 -11.15
N GLY A 377 -17.79 -6.28 -12.14
CA GLY A 377 -17.54 -6.00 -13.55
C GLY A 377 -18.34 -6.88 -14.50
N PRO A 378 -18.30 -6.58 -15.81
CA PRO A 378 -18.95 -7.40 -16.83
C PRO A 378 -18.23 -8.74 -17.01
N GLY A 379 -18.99 -9.80 -17.30
CA GLY A 379 -18.49 -11.10 -17.73
C GLY A 379 -19.31 -12.27 -17.22
N THR A 380 -18.78 -13.49 -17.31
CA THR A 380 -19.54 -14.72 -17.03
C THR A 380 -19.11 -15.34 -15.70
N VAL A 381 -20.09 -15.67 -14.86
CA VAL A 381 -19.93 -16.36 -13.59
C VAL A 381 -20.43 -17.79 -13.73
N SER A 382 -19.58 -18.77 -13.45
CA SER A 382 -19.93 -20.19 -13.41
C SER A 382 -20.26 -20.59 -11.97
N TYR A 383 -21.45 -21.11 -11.71
CA TYR A 383 -21.92 -21.47 -10.38
C TYR A 383 -22.68 -22.81 -10.35
N ARG A 384 -22.89 -23.38 -9.17
CA ARG A 384 -23.77 -24.54 -8.95
C ARG A 384 -24.38 -24.52 -7.55
N PHE A 385 -25.43 -25.29 -7.36
CA PHE A 385 -25.98 -25.52 -6.03
C PHE A 385 -25.52 -26.84 -5.43
N VAL A 386 -25.24 -26.84 -4.13
CA VAL A 386 -24.81 -28.03 -3.36
C VAL A 386 -25.77 -28.23 -2.20
N ARG A 387 -26.24 -29.46 -1.99
CA ARG A 387 -27.27 -29.80 -1.00
C ARG A 387 -26.70 -30.58 0.17
N SER A 388 -27.44 -30.58 1.28
CA SER A 388 -27.10 -31.31 2.50
C SER A 388 -27.08 -32.84 2.35
N ASP A 389 -27.72 -33.39 1.32
CA ASP A 389 -27.70 -34.82 0.98
C ASP A 389 -26.53 -35.22 0.07
N GLY A 390 -25.57 -34.30 -0.14
CA GLY A 390 -24.39 -34.52 -0.97
C GLY A 390 -24.65 -34.37 -2.48
N ALA A 391 -25.91 -34.17 -2.90
CA ALA A 391 -26.22 -33.94 -4.30
C ALA A 391 -25.69 -32.57 -4.77
N GLN A 392 -25.11 -32.56 -5.97
CA GLN A 392 -24.64 -31.34 -6.63
C GLN A 392 -25.46 -31.12 -7.91
N GLY A 393 -25.96 -29.89 -8.07
CA GLY A 393 -26.61 -29.49 -9.31
C GLY A 393 -25.62 -29.31 -10.46
N PRO A 394 -26.11 -29.19 -11.71
CA PRO A 394 -25.27 -28.89 -12.86
C PRO A 394 -24.58 -27.52 -12.70
N VAL A 395 -23.48 -27.33 -13.43
CA VAL A 395 -22.89 -25.99 -13.58
C VAL A 395 -23.83 -25.12 -14.41
N GLN A 396 -24.12 -23.94 -13.90
CA GLN A 396 -24.89 -22.90 -14.55
C GLN A 396 -24.00 -21.69 -14.80
N GLN A 397 -24.33 -20.92 -15.83
CA GLN A 397 -23.62 -19.69 -16.19
C GLN A 397 -24.55 -18.49 -16.05
N LEU A 398 -24.03 -17.40 -15.47
CA LEU A 398 -24.72 -16.14 -15.31
C LEU A 398 -23.86 -15.02 -15.90
N ARG A 399 -24.43 -14.24 -16.82
CA ARG A 399 -23.72 -13.16 -17.51
C ARG A 399 -24.06 -11.81 -16.88
N PHE A 400 -23.03 -11.09 -16.47
CA PHE A 400 -23.11 -9.69 -16.04
C PHE A 400 -22.72 -8.78 -17.20
N ASN A 401 -23.52 -7.75 -17.47
CA ASN A 401 -23.19 -6.73 -18.46
C ASN A 401 -22.40 -5.55 -17.87
N GLY A 402 -22.19 -5.56 -16.56
CA GLY A 402 -21.47 -4.55 -15.79
C GLY A 402 -21.48 -4.91 -14.30
N PRO A 403 -20.91 -4.06 -13.42
CA PRO A 403 -21.02 -4.25 -11.99
C PRO A 403 -22.49 -4.26 -11.55
N GLY A 404 -22.87 -5.21 -10.69
CA GLY A 404 -24.25 -5.36 -10.25
C GLY A 404 -24.53 -6.66 -9.53
N THR A 405 -25.82 -6.87 -9.21
CA THR A 405 -26.31 -8.08 -8.54
C THR A 405 -27.42 -8.73 -9.35
N GLU A 406 -27.24 -10.01 -9.66
CA GLU A 406 -28.21 -10.79 -10.43
C GLU A 406 -28.82 -11.91 -9.57
N PRO A 407 -30.13 -12.19 -9.72
CA PRO A 407 -30.80 -13.25 -8.97
C PRO A 407 -30.60 -14.62 -9.61
N VAL A 408 -30.53 -15.66 -8.79
CA VAL A 408 -30.55 -17.06 -9.22
C VAL A 408 -31.60 -17.82 -8.42
N ARG A 409 -32.13 -18.90 -8.98
CA ARG A 409 -33.20 -19.69 -8.36
C ARG A 409 -32.99 -21.17 -8.60
N THR A 410 -33.32 -21.98 -7.60
CA THR A 410 -33.52 -23.42 -7.74
C THR A 410 -34.67 -23.87 -6.85
N THR A 411 -35.21 -25.06 -7.09
CA THR A 411 -36.19 -25.68 -6.19
C THR A 411 -35.75 -27.09 -5.79
N TRP A 412 -36.28 -27.55 -4.67
CA TRP A 412 -36.08 -28.90 -4.16
C TRP A 412 -37.43 -29.42 -3.65
N THR A 413 -38.01 -30.37 -4.39
CA THR A 413 -39.21 -31.09 -3.95
C THR A 413 -38.80 -32.34 -3.18
N LEU A 414 -39.27 -32.47 -1.94
CA LEU A 414 -39.00 -33.62 -1.09
C LEU A 414 -40.11 -33.84 -0.06
N GLY A 415 -40.06 -35.00 0.58
CA GLY A 415 -41.00 -35.38 1.63
C GLY A 415 -41.88 -36.57 1.27
N ALA A 416 -42.13 -37.41 2.26
CA ALA A 416 -43.13 -38.48 2.23
C ALA A 416 -43.94 -38.42 3.53
N SER A 417 -45.20 -38.90 3.50
CA SER A 417 -46.06 -38.86 4.71
C SER A 417 -45.37 -39.50 5.92
N GLY A 418 -45.48 -38.86 7.07
CA GLY A 418 -44.85 -39.27 8.32
C GLY A 418 -43.32 -39.08 8.40
N LYS A 419 -42.67 -38.42 7.44
CA LYS A 419 -41.23 -38.10 7.49
C LYS A 419 -40.95 -36.68 8.00
N GLU A 420 -39.78 -36.52 8.62
CA GLU A 420 -39.27 -35.24 9.12
C GLU A 420 -37.85 -35.01 8.59
N TYR A 421 -37.60 -33.79 8.12
CA TYR A 421 -36.31 -33.34 7.58
C TYR A 421 -35.90 -32.09 8.34
N ASN A 422 -35.01 -32.26 9.31
CA ASN A 422 -34.57 -31.19 10.21
C ASN A 422 -33.23 -30.61 9.75
N GLN A 423 -33.16 -29.29 9.58
CA GLN A 423 -31.95 -28.54 9.22
C GLN A 423 -31.31 -28.99 7.89
N TYR A 424 -32.13 -29.37 6.92
CA TYR A 424 -31.65 -29.59 5.56
C TYR A 424 -31.25 -28.24 4.95
N TRP A 425 -30.28 -28.23 4.05
CA TRP A 425 -29.74 -26.98 3.53
C TRP A 425 -29.27 -27.08 2.09
N GLN A 426 -29.19 -25.92 1.45
CA GLN A 426 -28.52 -25.74 0.17
C GLN A 426 -27.52 -24.58 0.25
N VAL A 427 -26.44 -24.66 -0.51
CA VAL A 427 -25.42 -23.62 -0.70
C VAL A 427 -25.31 -23.32 -2.18
N LEU A 428 -25.04 -22.07 -2.50
CA LEU A 428 -24.67 -21.60 -3.83
C LEU A 428 -23.15 -21.45 -3.89
N LYS A 429 -22.50 -22.20 -4.79
CA LYS A 429 -21.04 -22.24 -4.95
C LYS A 429 -20.64 -21.65 -6.30
N ILE A 430 -19.76 -20.65 -6.26
CA ILE A 430 -19.11 -20.05 -7.42
C ILE A 430 -17.84 -20.84 -7.74
N LEU A 431 -17.63 -21.14 -9.02
CA LEU A 431 -16.50 -21.90 -9.54
C LEU A 431 -15.51 -20.98 -10.25
N GLU A 432 -16.04 -20.09 -11.09
CA GLU A 432 -15.32 -19.07 -11.85
C GLU A 432 -16.13 -17.79 -11.79
N PRO A 433 -15.51 -16.62 -11.85
CA PRO A 433 -14.07 -16.33 -12.05
C PRO A 433 -13.21 -16.49 -10.78
N ASN A 434 -13.83 -16.45 -9.60
CA ASN A 434 -13.20 -16.71 -8.32
C ASN A 434 -14.09 -17.62 -7.47
N GLN A 435 -13.48 -18.50 -6.68
CA GLN A 435 -14.25 -19.43 -5.84
C GLN A 435 -14.83 -18.69 -4.62
N MET A 436 -16.13 -18.83 -4.40
CA MET A 436 -16.87 -18.24 -3.29
C MET A 436 -18.11 -19.08 -2.99
N GLU A 437 -18.57 -19.11 -1.74
CA GLU A 437 -19.79 -19.81 -1.34
C GLU A 437 -20.75 -18.86 -0.62
N SER A 438 -22.05 -19.10 -0.77
CA SER A 438 -23.08 -18.40 0.01
C SER A 438 -23.13 -18.90 1.45
N ASN A 439 -23.93 -18.21 2.28
CA ASN A 439 -24.46 -18.80 3.50
C ASN A 439 -25.21 -20.12 3.19
N LYS A 440 -25.28 -21.02 4.18
CA LYS A 440 -26.18 -22.18 4.14
C LYS A 440 -27.62 -21.70 4.29
N ALA A 441 -28.47 -22.04 3.32
CA ALA A 441 -29.89 -21.76 3.36
C ALA A 441 -30.62 -22.97 3.98
N PHE A 442 -30.90 -22.91 5.28
CA PHE A 442 -31.55 -23.99 6.02
C PHE A 442 -33.08 -24.01 5.84
N PHE A 443 -33.66 -25.20 5.85
CA PHE A 443 -35.10 -25.41 5.99
C PHE A 443 -35.42 -26.64 6.85
N THR A 444 -36.64 -26.65 7.39
CA THR A 444 -37.23 -27.75 8.14
C THR A 444 -38.56 -28.16 7.53
N LEU A 445 -38.74 -29.45 7.28
CA LEU A 445 -39.95 -30.01 6.67
C LEU A 445 -40.55 -31.11 7.57
N LYS A 446 -41.80 -30.92 8.01
CA LYS A 446 -42.57 -31.90 8.79
C LYS A 446 -43.78 -32.38 7.99
N CYS A 447 -43.77 -33.63 7.55
CA CYS A 447 -44.85 -34.22 6.77
C CYS A 447 -45.89 -34.87 7.68
N LYS A 448 -47.17 -34.52 7.50
CA LYS A 448 -48.29 -35.11 8.22
C LYS A 448 -48.72 -36.47 7.67
#